data_AF-A0A345CNJ8-F1
#
_entry.id   AF-A0A345CNJ8-F1
#
_cell.length_a   1.000
_cell.length_b   1.000
_cell.length_c   1.000
_cell.angle_alpha   90.00
_cell.angle_beta   90.00
_cell.angle_gamma   90.00
#
_symmetry.space_group_name_H-M   'P 1'
#
loop_
_entity.id
_entity.type
_entity.pdbx_description
1 polymer ?
#
loop_
_entity_poly.entity_id
_entity_poly.type
_entity_poly.pdbx_seq_one_letter_code
_entity_poly.pdbx_strand_id
1 'polypeptide(L)'
;MKTRLKNVLRVLESHSRQQLMLNFLEVNRRHLRFEALMAGIIRPANMSIECYGITSQHTADIARYDVSLGDTNHPLLHIVRKGVPVIWQTLLRGVRIEEPRFRHFVSTLPGECGLYARPVFDHAGKASGVIAAFSTSPQRCDRPTSIFNLSCELFERRLRTIAEFEQLRQQLGQIRDVFKIQQQRQQQLDDLLTRLSQGERNSADKMTGIARDYSDIDDLCTAVESFECEILTQRLRQFNQNKKQVAYSLNLSPRTLAYKLTKYRCER
;
A
#
# COMPACT_ATOMS: atom_id res chain seq x y z
N MET A 1 -28.67 28.44 21.44
CA MET A 1 -27.84 27.32 21.94
C MET A 1 -27.95 26.06 21.08
N LYS A 2 -29.17 25.57 20.75
CA LYS A 2 -29.40 24.36 19.93
C LYS A 2 -28.69 24.34 18.56
N THR A 3 -28.63 25.46 17.85
CA THR A 3 -27.95 25.58 16.55
C THR A 3 -26.43 25.47 16.64
N ARG A 4 -25.82 25.98 17.72
CA ARG A 4 -24.37 25.87 17.96
C ARG A 4 -23.95 24.44 18.24
N LEU A 5 -24.73 23.72 19.04
CA LEU A 5 -24.49 22.32 19.38
C LEU A 5 -24.64 21.43 18.14
N LYS A 6 -25.68 21.64 17.33
CA LYS A 6 -25.86 20.96 16.03
C LYS A 6 -24.67 21.19 15.08
N ASN A 7 -24.12 22.41 15.06
CA ASN A 7 -22.99 22.74 14.20
C ASN A 7 -21.69 22.07 14.66
N VAL A 8 -21.41 22.07 15.96
CA VAL A 8 -20.26 21.34 16.52
C VAL A 8 -20.39 19.84 16.29
N LEU A 9 -21.60 19.28 16.44
CA LEU A 9 -21.89 17.88 16.13
C LEU A 9 -21.57 17.53 14.67
N ARG A 10 -21.93 18.38 13.69
CA ARG A 10 -21.58 18.14 12.27
C ARG A 10 -20.07 18.01 12.03
N VAL A 11 -19.24 18.79 12.72
CA VAL A 11 -17.77 18.66 12.63
C VAL A 11 -17.33 17.32 13.21
N LEU A 12 -17.86 16.94 14.39
CA LEU A 12 -17.55 15.68 15.06
C LEU A 12 -18.06 14.44 14.31
N GLU A 13 -19.14 14.56 13.54
CA GLU A 13 -19.72 13.50 12.71
C GLU A 13 -19.03 13.37 11.34
N SER A 14 -17.96 14.11 11.07
CA SER A 14 -17.27 14.03 9.77
C SER A 14 -16.50 12.71 9.65
N HIS A 15 -16.72 11.94 8.58
CA HIS A 15 -16.11 10.61 8.42
C HIS A 15 -14.94 10.60 7.42
N SER A 16 -14.74 11.69 6.68
CA SER A 16 -13.61 11.86 5.76
C SER A 16 -12.94 13.21 5.96
N ARG A 17 -11.66 13.30 5.55
CA ARG A 17 -10.86 14.53 5.58
C ARG A 17 -11.55 15.68 4.84
N GLN A 18 -12.12 15.40 3.67
CA GLN A 18 -12.85 16.37 2.86
C GLN A 18 -14.11 16.87 3.58
N GLN A 19 -14.95 15.96 4.10
CA GLN A 19 -16.15 16.34 4.85
C GLN A 19 -15.81 17.20 6.07
N LEU A 20 -14.73 16.87 6.77
CA LEU A 20 -14.26 17.63 7.92
C LEU A 20 -13.91 19.07 7.54
N MET A 21 -13.16 19.28 6.45
CA MET A 21 -12.85 20.63 5.95
C MET A 21 -14.11 21.41 5.58
N LEU A 22 -15.02 20.82 4.80
CA LEU A 22 -16.24 21.49 4.37
C LEU A 22 -17.14 21.87 5.56
N ASN A 23 -17.36 20.93 6.49
CA ASN A 23 -18.16 21.19 7.69
C ASN A 23 -17.51 22.25 8.58
N PHE A 24 -16.18 22.23 8.74
CA PHE A 24 -15.47 23.25 9.50
C PHE A 24 -15.65 24.65 8.91
N LEU A 25 -15.50 24.79 7.59
CA LEU A 25 -15.73 26.07 6.91
C LEU A 25 -17.19 26.53 7.09
N GLU A 26 -18.16 25.63 6.90
CA GLU A 26 -19.59 25.95 7.04
C GLU A 26 -19.96 26.40 8.47
N VAL A 27 -19.38 25.78 9.50
CA VAL A 27 -19.62 26.14 10.90
C VAL A 27 -19.04 27.51 11.23
N ASN A 28 -17.82 27.80 10.78
CA ASN A 28 -17.17 29.07 11.05
C ASN A 28 -17.68 30.22 10.16
N ARG A 29 -18.36 29.89 9.06
CA ARG A 29 -18.94 30.85 8.12
C ARG A 29 -19.98 31.78 8.75
N ARG A 30 -20.78 31.29 9.70
CA ARG A 30 -21.85 32.09 10.33
C ARG A 30 -21.32 33.12 11.33
N HIS A 31 -20.03 33.06 11.64
CA HIS A 31 -19.37 33.89 12.63
C HIS A 31 -18.12 34.57 12.06
N LEU A 32 -18.04 34.70 10.72
CA LEU A 32 -16.92 35.31 9.99
C LEU A 32 -16.58 36.68 10.61
N ARG A 33 -15.52 36.71 11.42
CA ARG A 33 -14.78 37.92 11.79
C ARG A 33 -13.56 38.13 10.86
N PHE A 34 -13.59 37.43 9.74
CA PHE A 34 -12.52 37.27 8.77
C PHE A 34 -13.12 37.44 7.38
N GLU A 35 -12.38 38.05 6.46
CA GLU A 35 -12.82 38.24 5.08
C GLU A 35 -12.75 36.94 4.29
N ALA A 36 -11.92 35.98 4.71
CA ALA A 36 -11.96 34.61 4.22
C ALA A 36 -11.42 33.59 5.24
N LEU A 37 -11.80 32.33 5.05
CA LEU A 37 -11.30 31.19 5.82
C LEU A 37 -10.94 30.05 4.87
N MET A 38 -9.81 29.40 5.14
CA MET A 38 -9.32 28.27 4.38
C MET A 38 -8.88 27.15 5.32
N ALA A 39 -9.16 25.92 4.94
CA ALA A 39 -8.67 24.71 5.60
C ALA A 39 -7.99 23.85 4.54
N GLY A 40 -6.80 23.36 4.84
CA GLY A 40 -6.01 22.53 3.94
C GLY A 40 -5.46 21.30 4.65
N ILE A 41 -5.47 20.16 3.96
CA ILE A 41 -4.90 18.90 4.44
C ILE A 41 -3.92 18.37 3.41
N ILE A 42 -2.77 17.90 3.87
CA ILE A 42 -1.75 17.27 3.02
C ILE A 42 -2.29 15.96 2.48
N ARG A 43 -2.13 15.77 1.18
CA ARG A 43 -2.36 14.52 0.47
C ARG A 43 -1.01 13.93 0.05
N PRO A 44 -0.44 13.00 0.84
CA PRO A 44 0.89 12.44 0.55
C PRO A 44 0.98 11.80 -0.84
N ALA A 45 -0.09 11.15 -1.29
CA ALA A 45 -0.14 10.48 -2.59
C ALA A 45 0.11 11.43 -3.79
N ASN A 46 -0.30 12.70 -3.67
CA ASN A 46 -0.20 13.67 -4.77
C ASN A 46 0.88 14.73 -4.52
N MET A 47 1.63 14.61 -3.42
CA MET A 47 2.57 15.64 -2.95
C MET A 47 1.95 17.05 -2.97
N SER A 48 0.70 17.17 -2.54
CA SER A 48 -0.04 18.43 -2.53
C SER A 48 -0.80 18.66 -1.22
N ILE A 49 -1.21 19.89 -0.95
CA ILE A 49 -2.20 20.24 0.06
C ILE A 49 -3.51 20.51 -0.68
N GLU A 50 -4.53 19.71 -0.36
CA GLU A 50 -5.90 20.00 -0.78
C GLU A 50 -6.48 21.03 0.17
N CYS A 51 -6.85 22.17 -0.37
CA CYS A 51 -7.39 23.30 0.37
C CYS A 51 -8.82 23.62 -0.09
N TYR A 52 -9.67 23.95 0.86
CA TYR A 52 -10.98 24.51 0.63
C TYR A 52 -11.07 25.88 1.30
N GLY A 53 -11.60 26.87 0.57
CA GLY A 53 -11.72 28.25 1.03
C GLY A 53 -13.13 28.79 0.87
N ILE A 54 -13.53 29.66 1.80
CA ILE A 54 -14.74 30.47 1.71
C ILE A 54 -14.37 31.94 1.88
N THR A 55 -15.06 32.83 1.17
CA THR A 55 -14.93 34.28 1.33
C THR A 55 -16.21 34.84 1.97
N SER A 56 -16.12 36.03 2.56
CA SER A 56 -17.28 36.74 3.11
C SER A 56 -18.22 37.26 2.02
N GLN A 57 -17.69 37.55 0.83
CA GLN A 57 -18.42 38.14 -0.28
C GLN A 57 -19.18 37.10 -1.13
N HIS A 58 -18.63 35.90 -1.30
CA HIS A 58 -19.26 34.84 -2.10
C HIS A 58 -19.83 33.74 -1.21
N THR A 59 -21.08 33.94 -0.83
CA THR A 59 -21.83 33.06 0.07
C THR A 59 -22.31 31.75 -0.59
N ALA A 60 -22.05 31.49 -1.87
CA ALA A 60 -22.52 30.25 -2.50
C ALA A 60 -21.41 29.20 -2.64
N ASP A 61 -20.17 29.61 -2.94
CA ASP A 61 -19.17 28.68 -3.45
C ASP A 61 -18.00 28.47 -2.49
N ILE A 62 -17.78 27.20 -2.14
CA ILE A 62 -16.54 26.76 -1.52
C ILE A 62 -15.53 26.55 -2.65
N ALA A 63 -14.49 27.37 -2.69
CA ALA A 63 -13.45 27.25 -3.70
C ALA A 63 -12.44 26.17 -3.28
N ARG A 64 -12.08 25.30 -4.23
CA ARG A 64 -11.05 24.26 -4.05
C ARG A 64 -9.73 24.72 -4.65
N TYR A 65 -8.66 24.55 -3.90
CA TYR A 65 -7.29 24.83 -4.32
C TYR A 65 -6.43 23.59 -4.04
N ASP A 66 -5.50 23.28 -4.92
CA ASP A 66 -4.48 22.25 -4.67
C ASP A 66 -3.12 22.95 -4.74
N VAL A 67 -2.39 22.92 -3.63
CA VAL A 67 -1.06 23.56 -3.49
C VAL A 67 0.01 22.49 -3.57
N SER A 68 0.92 22.56 -4.54
CA SER A 68 2.02 21.59 -4.66
C SER A 68 3.03 21.77 -3.52
N LEU A 69 3.41 20.69 -2.84
CA LEU A 69 4.42 20.72 -1.76
C LEU A 69 5.81 21.18 -2.24
N GLY A 70 6.04 21.20 -3.56
CA GLY A 70 7.26 21.69 -4.20
C GLY A 70 7.41 23.22 -4.24
N ASP A 71 6.33 23.97 -4.01
CA ASP A 71 6.39 25.43 -3.97
C ASP A 71 7.06 25.90 -2.66
N THR A 72 8.29 26.42 -2.73
CA THR A 72 9.01 26.86 -1.54
C THR A 72 8.50 28.18 -0.96
N ASN A 73 7.80 28.98 -1.77
CA ASN A 73 7.40 30.34 -1.41
C ASN A 73 5.93 30.43 -1.02
N HIS A 74 5.17 29.33 -1.07
CA HIS A 74 3.78 29.33 -0.70
C HIS A 74 3.60 29.60 0.81
N PRO A 75 2.81 30.62 1.21
CA PRO A 75 2.61 30.96 2.63
C PRO A 75 2.12 29.76 3.47
N LEU A 76 1.15 29.01 2.94
CA LEU A 76 0.63 27.80 3.60
C LEU A 76 1.69 26.72 3.84
N LEU A 77 2.65 26.55 2.93
CA LEU A 77 3.72 25.57 3.08
C LEU A 77 4.75 26.00 4.11
N HIS A 78 5.01 27.30 4.22
CA HIS A 78 5.85 27.83 5.29
C HIS A 78 5.30 27.45 6.67
N ILE A 79 3.99 27.55 6.88
CA ILE A 79 3.32 27.22 8.16
C ILE A 79 3.43 25.72 8.47
N VAL A 80 3.13 24.87 7.48
CA VAL A 80 3.24 23.41 7.62
C VAL A 80 4.67 22.99 7.94
N ARG A 81 5.67 23.57 7.26
CA ARG A 81 7.09 23.26 7.47
C ARG A 81 7.60 23.76 8.83
N LYS A 82 7.18 24.95 9.25
CA LYS A 82 7.61 25.56 10.50
C LYS A 82 6.95 24.92 11.73
N GLY A 83 5.73 24.40 11.57
CA GLY A 83 5.03 23.71 12.65
C GLY A 83 4.61 24.64 13.81
N VAL A 84 4.51 25.95 13.57
CA VAL A 84 3.98 26.90 14.56
C VAL A 84 3.01 27.87 13.89
N PRO A 85 2.03 28.41 14.63
CA PRO A 85 1.17 29.47 14.12
C PRO A 85 1.97 30.69 13.64
N VAL A 86 1.48 31.33 12.58
CA VAL A 86 2.08 32.51 11.97
C VAL A 86 1.02 33.58 11.78
N ILE A 87 1.43 34.83 12.03
CA ILE A 87 0.61 36.02 11.82
C ILE A 87 1.34 36.95 10.87
N TRP A 88 0.75 37.22 9.71
CA TRP A 88 1.15 38.30 8.82
C TRP A 88 0.13 39.42 8.91
N GLN A 89 0.57 40.64 9.25
CA GLN A 89 -0.34 41.79 9.39
C GLN A 89 -1.00 42.18 8.08
N THR A 90 -0.29 42.03 6.97
CA THR A 90 -0.79 42.29 5.62
C THR A 90 -0.15 41.30 4.65
N LEU A 91 -0.92 40.86 3.66
CA LEU A 91 -0.43 40.10 2.51
C LEU A 91 -0.11 40.99 1.30
N LEU A 92 -0.28 42.31 1.42
CA LEU A 92 -0.08 43.28 0.33
C LEU A 92 -0.77 42.83 -0.97
N ARG A 93 -2.03 42.37 -0.87
CA ARG A 93 -2.84 41.82 -1.98
C ARG A 93 -2.17 40.68 -2.76
N GLY A 94 -1.22 39.97 -2.14
CA GLY A 94 -0.55 38.82 -2.73
C GLY A 94 0.63 39.15 -3.63
N VAL A 95 1.19 40.37 -3.59
CA VAL A 95 2.35 40.77 -4.42
C VAL A 95 3.54 39.81 -4.27
N ARG A 96 3.74 39.20 -3.10
CA ARG A 96 4.84 38.26 -2.81
C ARG A 96 4.46 36.78 -2.96
N ILE A 97 3.27 36.48 -3.47
CA ILE A 97 2.78 35.12 -3.66
C ILE A 97 3.06 34.74 -5.11
N GLU A 98 3.74 33.62 -5.34
CA GLU A 98 4.08 33.15 -6.69
C GLU A 98 2.95 32.37 -7.37
N GLU A 99 2.17 31.62 -6.58
CA GLU A 99 1.09 30.79 -7.10
C GLU A 99 -0.10 31.64 -7.62
N PRO A 100 -0.44 31.57 -8.92
CA PRO A 100 -1.41 32.49 -9.53
C PRO A 100 -2.82 32.41 -8.95
N ARG A 101 -3.33 31.22 -8.61
CA ARG A 101 -4.71 31.06 -8.13
C ARG A 101 -4.87 31.63 -6.73
N PHE A 102 -3.90 31.40 -5.86
CA PHE A 102 -3.84 31.89 -4.49
C PHE A 102 -3.55 33.40 -4.48
N ARG A 103 -2.66 33.88 -5.36
CA ARG A 103 -2.48 35.32 -5.58
C ARG A 103 -3.79 35.99 -5.99
N HIS A 104 -4.49 35.43 -6.98
CA HIS A 104 -5.77 35.95 -7.42
C HIS A 104 -6.79 35.94 -6.27
N PHE A 105 -6.90 34.83 -5.54
CA PHE A 105 -7.76 34.73 -4.35
C PHE A 105 -7.45 35.80 -3.30
N VAL A 106 -6.18 36.05 -2.97
CA VAL A 106 -5.81 37.10 -2.00
C VAL A 106 -6.12 38.50 -2.55
N SER A 107 -5.96 38.71 -3.85
CA SER A 107 -6.25 40.00 -4.50
C SER A 107 -7.74 40.36 -4.52
N THR A 108 -8.64 39.37 -4.52
CA THR A 108 -10.09 39.58 -4.50
C THR A 108 -10.65 39.84 -3.10
N LEU A 109 -9.85 39.65 -2.05
CA LEU A 109 -10.29 39.95 -0.69
C LEU A 109 -10.47 41.48 -0.47
N PRO A 110 -11.49 41.88 0.31
CA PRO A 110 -11.73 43.29 0.58
C PRO A 110 -10.64 43.90 1.47
N GLY A 111 -10.13 45.05 1.06
CA GLY A 111 -9.12 45.80 1.82
C GLY A 111 -7.73 45.18 1.81
N GLU A 112 -6.86 45.65 2.71
CA GLU A 112 -5.57 45.01 2.98
C GLU A 112 -5.72 43.97 4.08
N CYS A 113 -5.97 42.72 3.68
CA CYS A 113 -6.06 41.60 4.60
C CYS A 113 -4.66 41.10 5.01
N GLY A 114 -4.52 40.80 6.30
CA GLY A 114 -3.48 39.94 6.84
C GLY A 114 -3.92 38.48 6.87
N LEU A 115 -3.06 37.63 7.42
CA LEU A 115 -3.25 36.19 7.52
C LEU A 115 -2.85 35.71 8.92
N TYR A 116 -3.79 35.11 9.62
CA TYR A 116 -3.52 34.22 10.75
C TYR A 116 -3.60 32.80 10.26
N ALA A 117 -2.57 32.00 10.47
CA ALA A 117 -2.62 30.61 10.10
C ALA A 117 -1.93 29.73 11.12
N ARG A 118 -2.51 28.54 11.34
CA ARG A 118 -1.95 27.54 12.24
C ARG A 118 -1.79 26.20 11.53
N PRO A 119 -0.71 25.46 11.81
CA PRO A 119 -0.60 24.08 11.39
C PRO A 119 -1.65 23.23 12.13
N VAL A 120 -2.02 22.14 11.50
CA VAL A 120 -2.83 21.07 12.09
C VAL A 120 -1.97 19.83 12.12
N PHE A 121 -1.97 19.11 13.25
CA PHE A 121 -1.13 17.94 13.45
C PHE A 121 -1.95 16.65 13.42
N ASP A 122 -1.36 15.60 12.86
CA ASP A 122 -1.88 14.25 12.96
C ASP A 122 -1.62 13.63 14.36
N HIS A 123 -2.01 12.37 14.53
CA HIS A 123 -1.83 11.63 15.78
C HIS A 123 -0.34 11.37 16.12
N ALA A 124 0.55 11.42 15.12
CA ALA A 124 1.99 11.26 15.28
C ALA A 124 2.70 12.61 15.59
N GLY A 125 1.95 13.70 15.71
CA GLY A 125 2.50 15.04 15.93
C GLY A 125 3.14 15.67 14.68
N LYS A 126 2.94 15.07 13.50
CA LYS A 126 3.43 15.63 12.24
C LYS A 126 2.43 16.62 11.68
N ALA A 127 2.92 17.74 11.16
CA ALA A 127 2.07 18.73 10.48
C ALA A 127 1.41 18.07 9.26
N SER A 128 0.08 17.93 9.32
CA SER A 128 -0.75 17.22 8.36
C SER A 128 -1.70 18.16 7.60
N GLY A 129 -1.76 19.43 8.00
CA GLY A 129 -2.59 20.43 7.35
C GLY A 129 -2.36 21.84 7.90
N VAL A 130 -3.22 22.75 7.47
CA VAL A 130 -3.19 24.17 7.83
C VAL A 130 -4.61 24.73 7.89
N ILE A 131 -4.87 25.58 8.88
CA ILE A 131 -6.06 26.44 8.91
C ILE A 131 -5.58 27.87 8.76
N ALA A 132 -6.17 28.61 7.82
CA ALA A 132 -5.78 29.96 7.45
C ALA A 132 -7.00 30.89 7.47
N ALA A 133 -6.98 31.90 8.34
CA ALA A 133 -7.98 32.96 8.43
C ALA A 133 -7.41 34.27 7.90
N PHE A 134 -8.10 34.86 6.92
CA PHE A 134 -7.75 36.15 6.32
C PHE A 134 -8.57 37.23 7.01
N SER A 135 -7.90 38.18 7.65
CA SER A 135 -8.54 39.24 8.44
C SER A 135 -7.80 40.56 8.25
N THR A 136 -8.51 41.69 8.23
CA THR A 136 -7.93 43.02 8.47
C THR A 136 -7.32 43.18 9.87
N SER A 137 -7.64 42.28 10.81
CA SER A 137 -7.08 42.24 12.16
C SER A 137 -6.71 40.81 12.56
N PRO A 138 -5.69 40.20 11.92
CA PRO A 138 -5.37 38.77 12.06
C PRO A 138 -4.97 38.37 13.49
N GLN A 139 -4.43 39.30 14.26
CA GLN A 139 -4.08 39.11 15.68
C GLN A 139 -5.28 38.70 16.55
N ARG A 140 -6.51 39.06 16.15
CA ARG A 140 -7.73 38.72 16.91
C ARG A 140 -8.07 37.23 16.83
N CYS A 141 -7.54 36.52 15.84
CA CYS A 141 -7.76 35.09 15.64
C CYS A 141 -6.98 34.22 16.65
N ASP A 142 -5.88 34.73 17.20
CA ASP A 142 -5.00 33.99 18.12
C ASP A 142 -5.49 33.99 19.59
N ARG A 143 -6.70 34.47 19.86
CA ARG A 143 -7.22 34.57 21.22
C ARG A 143 -7.55 33.17 21.78
N PRO A 144 -6.91 32.70 22.87
CA PRO A 144 -6.96 31.30 23.32
C PRO A 144 -8.37 30.83 23.73
N THR A 145 -9.28 31.73 24.06
CA THR A 145 -10.67 31.41 24.45
C THR A 145 -11.70 31.77 23.38
N SER A 146 -11.26 32.05 22.15
CA SER A 146 -12.18 32.36 21.06
C SER A 146 -12.90 31.10 20.56
N ILE A 147 -14.15 31.28 20.10
CA ILE A 147 -14.93 30.22 19.44
C ILE A 147 -14.17 29.67 18.22
N PHE A 148 -13.37 30.50 17.56
CA PHE A 148 -12.55 30.10 16.43
C PHE A 148 -11.40 29.18 16.84
N ASN A 149 -10.68 29.48 17.92
CA ASN A 149 -9.63 28.58 18.40
C ASN A 149 -10.22 27.24 18.88
N LEU A 150 -11.35 27.26 19.59
CA LEU A 150 -12.07 26.04 19.95
C LEU A 150 -12.49 25.22 18.71
N SER A 151 -12.95 25.87 17.64
CA SER A 151 -13.32 25.16 16.41
C SER A 151 -12.09 24.57 15.70
N CYS A 152 -10.94 25.25 15.76
CA CYS A 152 -9.67 24.73 15.25
C CYS A 152 -9.20 23.50 16.05
N GLU A 153 -9.31 23.54 17.38
CA GLU A 153 -8.96 22.40 18.24
C GLU A 153 -9.88 21.19 17.97
N LEU A 154 -11.18 21.43 17.80
CA LEU A 154 -12.13 20.39 17.43
C LEU A 154 -11.84 19.79 16.06
N PHE A 155 -11.49 20.63 15.08
CA PHE A 155 -11.06 20.18 13.75
C PHE A 155 -9.83 19.29 13.86
N GLU A 156 -8.80 19.74 14.57
CA GLU A 156 -7.55 19.00 14.74
C GLU A 156 -7.81 17.66 15.44
N ARG A 157 -8.55 17.65 16.54
CA ARG A 157 -8.91 16.41 17.26
C ARG A 157 -9.66 15.45 16.34
N ARG A 158 -10.63 15.92 15.55
CA ARG A 158 -11.38 15.05 14.64
C ARG A 158 -10.50 14.54 13.50
N LEU A 159 -9.59 15.36 12.97
CA LEU A 159 -8.64 14.94 11.95
C LEU A 159 -7.75 13.80 12.45
N ARG A 160 -7.27 13.87 13.69
CA ARG A 160 -6.48 12.78 14.31
C ARG A 160 -7.28 11.47 14.33
N THR A 161 -8.53 11.51 14.80
CA THR A 161 -9.40 10.32 14.84
C THR A 161 -9.67 9.75 13.44
N ILE A 162 -9.90 10.59 12.43
CA ILE A 162 -10.08 10.13 11.05
C ILE A 162 -8.80 9.46 10.53
N ALA A 163 -7.64 10.08 10.77
CA ALA A 163 -6.35 9.54 10.34
C ALA A 163 -6.01 8.21 11.03
N GLU A 164 -6.27 8.10 12.34
CA GLU A 164 -6.12 6.85 13.09
C GLU A 164 -6.99 5.73 12.50
N PHE A 165 -8.25 6.04 12.20
CA PHE A 165 -9.18 5.06 11.64
C PHE A 165 -8.81 4.63 10.21
N GLU A 166 -8.32 5.56 9.39
CA GLU A 166 -7.77 5.25 8.06
C GLU A 166 -6.55 4.32 8.16
N GLN A 167 -5.66 4.55 9.13
CA GLN A 167 -4.50 3.69 9.37
C GLN A 167 -4.91 2.29 9.84
N LEU A 168 -5.84 2.18 10.78
CA LEU A 168 -6.35 0.88 11.25
C LEU A 168 -6.99 0.09 10.11
N ARG A 169 -7.78 0.76 9.25
CA ARG A 169 -8.37 0.14 8.05
C ARG A 169 -7.31 -0.34 7.07
N GLN A 170 -6.24 0.43 6.86
CA GLN A 170 -5.11 0.02 6.02
C GLN A 170 -4.40 -1.22 6.59
N GLN A 171 -4.15 -1.26 7.90
CA GLN A 171 -3.53 -2.41 8.56
C GLN A 171 -4.39 -3.68 8.44
N LEU A 172 -5.71 -3.57 8.66
CA LEU A 172 -6.63 -4.70 8.47
C LEU A 172 -6.67 -5.18 7.02
N GLY A 173 -6.58 -4.27 6.05
CA GLY A 173 -6.44 -4.60 4.64
C GLY A 173 -5.19 -5.43 4.35
N GLN A 174 -4.03 -4.97 4.83
CA GLN A 174 -2.75 -5.68 4.67
C GLN A 174 -2.78 -7.08 5.28
N ILE A 175 -3.33 -7.21 6.49
CA ILE A 175 -3.47 -8.52 7.16
C ILE A 175 -4.33 -9.46 6.32
N ARG A 176 -5.47 -8.97 5.80
CA ARG A 176 -6.36 -9.76 4.95
C ARG A 176 -5.67 -10.21 3.66
N ASP A 177 -4.86 -9.35 3.06
CA ASP A 177 -4.09 -9.67 1.85
C ASP A 177 -3.04 -10.75 2.12
N VAL A 178 -2.33 -10.66 3.25
CA VAL A 178 -1.37 -11.70 3.69
C VAL A 178 -2.07 -13.04 3.91
N PHE A 179 -3.22 -13.07 4.60
CA PHE A 179 -3.99 -14.30 4.78
C PHE A 179 -4.44 -14.90 3.45
N LYS A 180 -4.87 -14.06 2.49
CA LYS A 180 -5.26 -14.52 1.15
C LYS A 180 -4.08 -15.15 0.42
N ILE A 181 -2.90 -14.54 0.48
CA ILE A 181 -1.67 -15.08 -0.12
C ILE A 181 -1.28 -16.41 0.56
N GLN A 182 -1.36 -16.48 1.88
CA GLN A 182 -1.03 -17.70 2.62
C GLN A 182 -1.98 -18.85 2.27
N GLN A 183 -3.28 -18.58 2.20
CA GLN A 183 -4.29 -19.56 1.81
C GLN A 183 -4.06 -20.05 0.37
N GLN A 184 -3.72 -19.16 -0.56
CA GLN A 184 -3.38 -19.54 -1.94
C GLN A 184 -2.12 -20.43 -1.99
N ARG A 185 -1.08 -20.11 -1.23
CA ARG A 185 0.12 -20.96 -1.13
C ARG A 185 -0.21 -22.33 -0.54
N GLN A 186 -1.06 -22.38 0.47
CA GLN A 186 -1.50 -23.65 1.07
C GLN A 186 -2.26 -24.49 0.04
N GLN A 187 -3.20 -23.90 -0.70
CA GLN A 187 -3.91 -24.59 -1.80
C GLN A 187 -2.95 -25.07 -2.90
N GLN A 188 -1.93 -24.28 -3.23
CA GLN A 188 -0.90 -24.70 -4.19
C GLN A 188 -0.07 -25.87 -3.69
N LEU A 189 0.30 -25.88 -2.40
CA LEU A 189 1.00 -27.01 -1.79
C LEU A 189 0.12 -28.26 -1.76
N ASP A 190 -1.16 -28.13 -1.42
CA ASP A 190 -2.12 -29.23 -1.41
C ASP A 190 -2.35 -29.80 -2.83
N ASP A 191 -2.43 -28.94 -3.86
CA ASP A 191 -2.50 -29.36 -5.26
C ASP A 191 -1.20 -30.07 -5.69
N LEU A 192 -0.02 -29.56 -5.33
CA LEU A 192 1.25 -30.22 -5.61
C LEU A 192 1.37 -31.58 -4.93
N LEU A 193 1.00 -31.68 -3.65
CA LEU A 193 0.96 -32.96 -2.92
C LEU A 193 -0.02 -33.93 -3.58
N THR A 194 -1.19 -33.46 -4.00
CA THR A 194 -2.18 -34.27 -4.71
C THR A 194 -1.62 -34.77 -6.04
N ARG A 195 -0.94 -33.91 -6.81
CA ARG A 195 -0.30 -34.27 -8.08
C ARG A 195 0.87 -35.23 -7.91
N LEU A 196 1.70 -35.06 -6.89
CA LEU A 196 2.78 -36.00 -6.55
C LEU A 196 2.19 -37.36 -6.16
N SER A 197 1.16 -37.37 -5.32
CA SER A 197 0.45 -38.60 -4.92
C SER A 197 -0.22 -39.31 -6.12
N GLN A 198 -0.78 -38.56 -7.07
CA GLN A 198 -1.35 -39.12 -8.31
C GLN A 198 -0.26 -39.57 -9.30
N GLY A 199 0.86 -38.85 -9.36
CA GLY A 199 2.05 -39.23 -10.12
C GLY A 199 2.67 -40.53 -9.60
N GLU A 200 2.69 -40.74 -8.28
CA GLU A 200 3.07 -42.00 -7.65
C GLU A 200 2.07 -43.12 -7.94
N ARG A 201 0.75 -42.85 -8.03
CA ARG A 201 -0.25 -43.86 -8.44
C ARG A 201 -0.12 -44.27 -9.92
N ASN A 202 0.13 -43.32 -10.82
CA ASN A 202 0.37 -43.59 -12.24
C ASN A 202 1.75 -44.22 -12.49
N SER A 203 2.71 -43.96 -11.61
CA SER A 203 4.00 -44.65 -11.58
C SER A 203 3.88 -46.00 -10.91
N ALA A 204 2.97 -46.24 -9.95
CA ALA A 204 2.74 -47.55 -9.35
C ALA A 204 2.10 -48.52 -10.36
N ASP A 205 1.24 -48.02 -11.26
CA ASP A 205 0.67 -48.80 -12.36
C ASP A 205 1.68 -49.07 -13.51
N LYS A 206 2.76 -48.26 -13.60
CA LYS A 206 3.93 -48.49 -14.47
C LYS A 206 5.15 -49.10 -13.76
N MET A 207 5.10 -49.21 -12.43
CA MET A 207 6.10 -49.81 -11.56
C MET A 207 5.53 -51.11 -10.97
N THR A 208 4.85 -51.89 -11.81
CA THR A 208 4.83 -53.36 -11.75
C THR A 208 6.22 -53.94 -12.07
N GLY A 209 7.26 -53.34 -11.47
CA GLY A 209 8.66 -53.70 -11.67
C GLY A 209 9.48 -53.82 -10.39
N ILE A 210 8.97 -53.36 -9.23
CA ILE A 210 9.68 -53.49 -7.95
C ILE A 210 8.91 -54.38 -6.95
N ALA A 211 7.60 -54.51 -7.06
CA ALA A 211 6.86 -55.60 -6.43
C ALA A 211 6.68 -56.75 -7.44
N ARG A 212 7.79 -57.36 -7.88
CA ARG A 212 7.69 -58.71 -8.46
C ARG A 212 7.48 -59.66 -7.28
N ASP A 213 6.54 -60.58 -7.42
CA ASP A 213 6.38 -61.66 -6.45
C ASP A 213 7.70 -62.47 -6.46
N TYR A 214 8.48 -62.34 -5.39
CA TYR A 214 9.81 -62.96 -5.27
C TYR A 214 9.73 -64.37 -4.69
N SER A 215 8.52 -64.91 -4.53
CA SER A 215 8.23 -66.23 -3.98
C SER A 215 8.80 -67.38 -4.82
N ASP A 216 9.15 -67.13 -6.09
CA ASP A 216 9.69 -68.12 -7.03
C ASP A 216 11.25 -68.09 -7.14
N ILE A 217 11.95 -67.31 -6.30
CA ILE A 217 13.42 -67.26 -6.32
C ILE A 217 14.00 -68.36 -5.41
N ASP A 218 14.33 -69.51 -6.00
CA ASP A 218 14.99 -70.61 -5.30
C ASP A 218 16.53 -70.47 -5.22
N ASP A 219 17.14 -69.65 -6.09
CA ASP A 219 18.58 -69.40 -6.10
C ASP A 219 18.90 -67.92 -6.39
N LEU A 220 19.50 -67.27 -5.39
CA LEU A 220 19.88 -65.86 -5.42
C LEU A 220 20.93 -65.57 -6.50
N CYS A 221 21.87 -66.50 -6.75
CA CYS A 221 22.88 -66.29 -7.78
C CYS A 221 22.25 -66.21 -9.17
N THR A 222 21.36 -67.16 -9.47
CA THR A 222 20.64 -67.21 -10.75
C THR A 222 19.73 -66.00 -10.93
N ALA A 223 19.06 -65.53 -9.88
CA ALA A 223 18.22 -64.33 -9.93
C ALA A 223 19.02 -63.03 -10.14
N VAL A 224 20.21 -62.91 -9.54
CA VAL A 224 21.08 -61.76 -9.79
C VAL A 224 21.59 -61.76 -11.22
N GLU A 225 21.95 -62.92 -11.77
CA GLU A 225 22.42 -63.02 -13.16
C GLU A 225 21.31 -62.69 -14.18
N SER A 226 20.06 -63.10 -13.94
CA SER A 226 18.92 -62.74 -14.80
C SER A 226 18.62 -61.24 -14.74
N PHE A 227 18.64 -60.65 -13.55
CA PHE A 227 18.46 -59.21 -13.35
C PHE A 227 19.57 -58.40 -14.03
N GLU A 228 20.83 -58.83 -13.92
CA GLU A 228 21.94 -58.19 -14.62
C GLU A 228 21.76 -58.25 -16.15
N CYS A 229 21.30 -59.37 -16.72
CA CYS A 229 21.03 -59.44 -18.16
C CYS A 229 19.83 -58.57 -18.57
N GLU A 230 18.78 -58.46 -17.75
CA GLU A 230 17.66 -57.55 -17.99
C GLU A 230 18.13 -56.09 -18.08
N ILE A 231 18.96 -55.63 -17.14
CA ILE A 231 19.53 -54.27 -17.16
C ILE A 231 20.37 -54.05 -18.41
N LEU A 232 21.24 -55.00 -18.75
CA LEU A 232 22.10 -54.90 -19.94
C LEU A 232 21.26 -54.81 -21.22
N THR A 233 20.21 -55.62 -21.33
CA THR A 233 19.29 -55.63 -22.48
C THR A 233 18.50 -54.33 -22.59
N GLN A 234 17.99 -53.82 -21.47
CA GLN A 234 17.26 -52.55 -21.44
C GLN A 234 18.14 -51.38 -21.89
N ARG A 235 19.38 -51.32 -21.41
CA ARG A 235 20.33 -50.26 -21.79
C ARG A 235 20.79 -50.39 -23.23
N LEU A 236 21.00 -51.61 -23.74
CA LEU A 236 21.27 -51.84 -25.16
C LEU A 236 20.12 -51.33 -26.06
N ARG A 237 18.86 -51.56 -25.67
CA ARG A 237 17.69 -51.02 -26.38
C ARG A 237 17.65 -49.49 -26.32
N GLN A 238 17.87 -48.90 -25.14
CA GLN A 238 17.82 -47.45 -24.95
C GLN A 238 18.85 -46.70 -25.80
N PHE A 239 20.03 -47.27 -26.02
CA PHE A 239 21.14 -46.65 -26.75
C PHE A 239 21.37 -47.26 -28.14
N ASN A 240 20.34 -47.87 -28.75
CA ASN A 240 20.40 -48.44 -30.11
C ASN A 240 21.66 -49.31 -30.36
N GLN A 241 21.97 -50.20 -29.41
CA GLN A 241 23.12 -51.12 -29.43
C GLN A 241 24.52 -50.44 -29.45
N ASN A 242 24.62 -49.15 -29.13
CA ASN A 242 25.91 -48.46 -29.06
C ASN A 242 26.68 -48.83 -27.78
N LYS A 243 27.52 -49.88 -27.87
CA LYS A 243 28.27 -50.47 -26.74
C LYS A 243 29.14 -49.46 -25.98
N LYS A 244 29.67 -48.42 -26.63
CA LYS A 244 30.50 -47.38 -25.97
C LYS A 244 29.68 -46.50 -25.03
N GLN A 245 28.47 -46.10 -25.47
CA GLN A 245 27.57 -45.27 -24.65
C GLN A 245 26.95 -46.08 -23.52
N VAL A 246 26.64 -47.36 -23.76
CA VAL A 246 26.18 -48.28 -22.72
C VAL A 246 27.24 -48.45 -21.62
N ALA A 247 28.50 -48.71 -22.00
CA ALA A 247 29.61 -48.85 -21.07
C ALA A 247 29.78 -47.62 -20.18
N TYR A 248 29.74 -46.42 -20.80
CA TYR A 248 29.80 -45.16 -20.07
C TYR A 248 28.61 -44.97 -19.12
N SER A 249 27.38 -45.26 -19.56
CA SER A 249 26.18 -45.10 -18.73
C SER A 249 26.13 -46.02 -17.51
N LEU A 250 26.73 -47.21 -17.62
CA LEU A 250 26.82 -48.20 -16.55
C LEU A 250 28.10 -48.05 -15.73
N ASN A 251 28.95 -47.07 -16.07
CA ASN A 251 30.25 -46.85 -15.45
C ASN A 251 31.13 -48.12 -15.45
N LEU A 252 31.07 -48.88 -16.55
CA LEU A 252 31.82 -50.12 -16.76
C LEU A 252 32.91 -49.91 -17.81
N SER A 253 34.03 -50.62 -17.68
CA SER A 253 35.02 -50.66 -18.76
C SER A 253 34.41 -51.34 -20.00
N PRO A 254 34.78 -50.93 -21.24
CA PRO A 254 34.30 -51.58 -22.46
C PRO A 254 34.58 -53.09 -22.50
N ARG A 255 35.69 -53.52 -21.88
CA ARG A 255 36.11 -54.92 -21.76
C ARG A 255 35.21 -55.71 -20.80
N THR A 256 34.86 -55.12 -19.66
CA THR A 256 33.94 -55.72 -18.68
C THR A 256 32.53 -55.84 -19.24
N LEU A 257 32.06 -54.83 -19.98
CA LEU A 257 30.77 -54.88 -20.66
C LEU A 257 30.74 -56.01 -21.70
N ALA A 258 31.77 -56.13 -22.54
CA ALA A 258 31.86 -57.20 -23.54
C ALA A 258 31.83 -58.59 -22.90
N TYR A 259 32.60 -58.79 -21.82
CA TYR A 259 32.57 -60.03 -21.06
C TYR A 259 31.18 -60.36 -20.51
N LYS A 260 30.49 -59.40 -19.86
CA LYS A 260 29.13 -59.62 -19.33
C LYS A 260 28.11 -59.91 -20.43
N LEU A 261 28.19 -59.22 -21.57
CA LEU A 261 27.31 -59.48 -22.73
C LEU A 261 27.50 -60.91 -23.27
N THR A 262 28.75 -61.40 -23.35
CA THR A 262 29.03 -62.78 -23.77
C THR A 262 28.66 -63.81 -22.72
N LYS A 263 28.90 -63.54 -21.43
CA LYS A 263 28.60 -64.45 -20.32
C LYS A 263 27.10 -64.72 -20.21
N TYR A 264 26.29 -63.67 -20.34
CA TYR A 264 24.84 -63.75 -20.19
C TYR A 264 24.07 -63.90 -21.52
N ARG A 265 24.78 -64.01 -22.66
CA ARG A 265 24.21 -64.13 -24.01
C ARG A 265 23.14 -63.07 -24.33
N CYS A 266 23.31 -61.84 -23.86
CA CYS A 266 22.35 -60.75 -24.11
C CYS A 266 22.54 -60.11 -25.52
N GLU A 267 23.32 -60.74 -26.42
CA GLU A 267 23.45 -60.38 -27.84
C GLU A 267 22.46 -61.19 -28.68
N ARG A 268 21.25 -60.66 -28.87
CA ARG A 268 20.31 -61.07 -29.92
C ARG A 268 19.85 -59.83 -30.69
#